data_AF-A0AAD8U088-F1
#
_entry.id   AF-A0AAD8U088-F1
#
_cell.length_a   1.000
_cell.length_b   1.000
_cell.length_c   1.000
_cell.angle_alpha   90.00
_cell.angle_beta   90.00
_cell.angle_gamma   90.00
#
_symmetry.space_group_name_H-M   'P 1'
#
loop_
_entity.id
_entity.type
_entity.pdbx_description
1 polymer ?
#
loop_
_entity_poly.entity_id
_entity_poly.type
_entity_poly.pdbx_seq_one_letter_code
_entity_poly.pdbx_strand_id
1 'polypeptide(L)' 'MMMRKHGLFINKVVGAKLVDANGDLLDKAGMGEDLFWAIRGGCGGSFGIVLSWKVQLIQVPPTVMVFSIGKTLDHAP' A
#
# COMPACT_ATOMS: atom_id res chain seq x y z
N MET A 1 8.63 -4.18 -8.54
CA MET A 1 8.30 -5.04 -9.70
C MET A 1 6.80 -5.36 -9.83
N MET A 2 6.02 -5.52 -8.75
CA MET A 2 4.60 -5.95 -8.85
C MET A 2 3.59 -4.85 -9.24
N MET A 3 3.96 -3.58 -9.09
CA MET A 3 3.04 -2.44 -9.22
C MET A 3 2.36 -2.32 -10.60
N ARG A 4 3.10 -2.58 -11.68
CA ARG A 4 2.55 -2.48 -13.05
C ARG A 4 1.41 -3.47 -13.31
N LYS A 5 1.42 -4.62 -12.66
CA LYS A 5 0.40 -5.67 -12.83
C LYS A 5 -0.69 -5.62 -11.77
N HIS A 6 -0.35 -5.25 -10.54
CA HIS A 6 -1.25 -5.37 -9.39
C HIS A 6 -1.64 -4.05 -8.73
N GLY A 7 -1.10 -2.93 -9.21
CA GLY A 7 -1.28 -1.62 -8.61
C GLY A 7 -0.46 -1.42 -7.33
N LEU A 8 -0.72 -0.32 -6.63
CA LEU A 8 -0.15 0.00 -5.32
C LEU A 8 -0.70 -0.90 -4.21
N PHE A 9 0.03 -0.97 -3.10
CA PHE A 9 -0.39 -1.65 -1.87
C PHE A 9 -1.82 -1.27 -1.45
N ILE A 10 -2.14 0.03 -1.49
CA ILE A 10 -3.44 0.57 -1.07
C ILE A 10 -4.63 0.05 -1.88
N ASN A 11 -4.41 -0.41 -3.12
CA ASN A 11 -5.47 -1.00 -3.96
C ASN A 11 -5.87 -2.40 -3.48
N LYS A 12 -5.04 -3.04 -2.65
CA LYS A 12 -5.28 -4.38 -2.10
C LYS A 12 -5.66 -4.36 -0.63
N VAL A 13 -5.78 -3.18 -0.03
CA VAL A 13 -6.30 -3.04 1.32
C VAL A 13 -7.82 -3.24 1.32
N VAL A 14 -8.28 -4.21 2.12
CA VAL A 14 -9.69 -4.55 2.30
C VAL A 14 -10.23 -4.17 3.69
N GLY A 15 -9.36 -3.75 4.60
CA GLY A 15 -9.73 -3.23 5.92
C GLY A 15 -8.54 -2.62 6.67
N ALA A 16 -8.81 -1.94 7.77
CA ALA A 16 -7.79 -1.32 8.62
C ALA A 16 -8.28 -1.22 10.08
N LYS A 17 -7.34 -1.05 11.00
CA LYS A 17 -7.60 -0.55 12.37
C LYS A 17 -6.92 0.79 12.53
N LEU A 18 -7.62 1.79 13.04
CA LEU A 18 -7.16 3.15 13.19
C LEU A 18 -7.58 3.70 14.55
N VAL A 19 -6.72 4.51 15.18
CA VAL A 19 -7.07 5.33 16.34
C VAL A 19 -7.31 6.76 15.87
N ASP A 20 -8.48 7.30 16.18
CA ASP A 20 -8.87 8.66 15.80
C ASP A 20 -8.35 9.73 16.77
N ALA A 21 -8.76 10.99 16.57
CA ALA A 21 -8.35 12.10 17.42
C ALA A 21 -8.91 12.06 18.85
N ASN A 22 -10.00 11.31 19.08
CA ASN A 22 -10.59 11.11 20.39
C ASN A 22 -9.94 9.94 21.15
N GLY A 23 -9.11 9.15 20.48
CA GLY A 23 -8.50 7.94 21.03
C GLY A 23 -9.33 6.69 20.80
N ASP A 24 -10.38 6.76 19.99
CA ASP A 24 -11.27 5.64 19.71
C ASP A 24 -10.65 4.69 18.68
N LEU A 25 -10.76 3.38 18.94
CA LEU A 25 -10.30 2.35 18.02
C LEU A 25 -11.39 2.01 16.99
N LEU A 26 -11.16 2.42 15.76
CA LEU A 26 -12.07 2.22 14.63
C LEU A 26 -11.58 1.07 13.74
N ASP A 27 -12.52 0.21 13.34
CA ASP A 27 -12.35 -0.71 12.21
C ASP A 27 -12.94 -0.11 10.93
N LYS A 28 -12.93 -0.86 9.82
CA LYS A 28 -13.46 -0.37 8.53
C LYS A 28 -14.93 0.09 8.64
N ALA A 29 -15.75 -0.62 9.40
CA ALA A 29 -17.16 -0.28 9.54
C ALA A 29 -17.32 0.96 10.43
N GLY A 30 -16.58 1.02 11.53
CA GLY A 30 -16.60 2.14 12.48
C GLY A 30 -16.08 3.46 11.91
N MET A 31 -15.09 3.42 11.01
CA MET A 31 -14.54 4.63 10.38
C MET A 31 -15.36 5.17 9.20
N GLY A 32 -16.23 4.36 8.61
CA GLY A 32 -16.98 4.72 7.40
C GLY A 32 -16.15 4.69 6.11
N GLU A 33 -16.83 4.80 4.97
CA GLU A 33 -16.18 4.62 3.65
C GLU A 33 -15.25 5.77 3.26
N ASP A 34 -15.59 7.00 3.63
CA ASP A 34 -14.80 8.20 3.28
C ASP A 34 -13.45 8.21 3.98
N LEU A 35 -13.43 7.94 5.29
CA LEU A 35 -12.18 7.82 6.05
C LEU A 35 -11.38 6.61 5.58
N PHE A 36 -12.05 5.49 5.30
CA PHE A 36 -11.40 4.30 4.73
C PHE A 36 -10.80 4.56 3.33
N TRP A 37 -11.41 5.41 2.51
CA TRP A 37 -10.85 5.88 1.26
C TRP A 37 -9.65 6.80 1.50
N ALA A 38 -9.78 7.77 2.41
CA ALA A 38 -8.77 8.78 2.69
C ALA A 38 -7.45 8.15 3.15
N ILE A 39 -7.49 7.17 4.06
CA ILE A 39 -6.27 6.51 4.56
C ILE A 39 -5.58 5.62 3.52
N ARG A 40 -6.25 5.26 2.42
CA ARG A 40 -5.71 4.43 1.32
C ARG A 40 -4.97 5.27 0.27
N GLY A 41 -4.19 6.27 0.69
CA GLY A 41 -3.36 7.09 -0.21
C GLY A 41 -3.20 8.52 0.26
N GLY A 42 -4.13 9.03 1.06
CA GLY A 42 -3.93 10.23 1.86
C GLY A 42 -2.84 9.96 2.90
N CYS A 43 -1.87 10.87 2.98
CA CYS A 43 -0.69 10.73 3.84
C CYS A 43 -1.10 10.31 5.27
N GLY A 44 -0.46 9.25 5.80
CA GLY A 44 -0.92 8.53 7.00
C GLY A 44 -0.94 9.32 8.31
N GLY A 45 -0.44 10.56 8.33
CA GLY A 45 -0.48 11.43 9.52
C GLY A 45 -1.68 12.38 9.59
N SER A 46 -2.49 12.49 8.53
CA SER A 46 -3.58 13.48 8.47
C SER A 46 -4.89 13.03 9.12
N PHE A 47 -5.09 11.73 9.32
CA PHE A 47 -6.42 11.15 9.58
C PHE A 47 -6.47 10.27 10.85
N GLY A 48 -5.42 10.28 11.66
CA GLY A 48 -5.27 9.42 12.85
C GLY A 48 -4.06 8.50 12.76
N ILE A 49 -4.01 7.49 13.63
CA ILE A 49 -2.90 6.54 13.71
C ILE A 49 -3.37 5.17 13.24
N VAL A 50 -2.90 4.72 12.07
CA VAL A 50 -3.20 3.37 11.58
C VAL A 50 -2.37 2.35 12.35
N LEU A 51 -3.04 1.40 13.00
CA LEU A 51 -2.41 0.32 13.76
C LEU A 51 -2.19 -0.93 12.91
N SER A 52 -3.10 -1.24 12.00
CA SER A 52 -2.97 -2.42 11.14
C SER A 52 -3.78 -2.33 9.86
N TRP A 53 -3.36 -3.12 8.86
CA TRP A 53 -4.01 -3.26 7.57
C TRP A 53 -4.43 -4.71 7.34
N LYS A 54 -5.64 -4.91 6.82
CA LYS A 54 -6.08 -6.18 6.25
C LYS A 54 -5.93 -6.10 4.74
N VAL A 55 -5.11 -6.97 4.18
CA VAL A 55 -4.75 -6.96 2.75
C VAL A 55 -5.21 -8.23 2.05
N GLN A 56 -5.63 -8.08 0.79
CA GLN A 56 -5.91 -9.17 -0.11
C GLN A 56 -4.60 -9.62 -0.77
N LEU A 57 -4.21 -10.87 -0.52
CA LEU A 57 -3.03 -11.46 -1.15
C LEU A 57 -3.25 -11.64 -2.65
N ILE A 58 -2.15 -11.51 -3.40
CA ILE A 58 -2.12 -11.77 -4.84
C ILE A 58 -1.43 -13.11 -5.09
N GLN A 59 -1.98 -13.88 -6.03
CA GLN A 59 -1.34 -15.11 -6.50
C GLN A 59 -0.20 -14.76 -7.44
N VAL A 60 0.95 -15.38 -7.23
CA VAL A 60 2.15 -15.22 -8.07
C VAL A 60 2.61 -16.59 -8.57
N PRO A 61 3.18 -16.67 -9.78
CA PRO A 61 3.79 -17.90 -10.25
C PRO A 61 4.90 -18.37 -9.30
N PRO A 62 5.13 -19.69 -9.16
CA PRO A 62 6.20 -20.22 -8.31
C PRO A 62 7.61 -19.84 -8.81
N THR A 63 7.75 -19.52 -10.10
CA THR A 63 9.03 -19.14 -10.73
C THR A 63 8.89 -17.81 -11.46
N VAL A 64 9.83 -16.89 -11.22
CA VAL A 64 9.93 -15.58 -11.90
C VAL A 64 11.36 -15.34 -12.38
N MET A 65 11.53 -14.56 -13.45
CA MET A 65 12.84 -14.19 -13.99
C MET A 65 13.17 -12.73 -13.64
N VAL A 66 14.40 -12.50 -13.18
CA VAL A 66 14.94 -11.16 -12.90
C VAL A 66 16.31 -11.06 -13.57
N PHE A 67 16.58 -9.92 -14.23
CA PHE A 67 17.91 -9.59 -14.74
C PHE A 67 18.18 -8.10 -14.50
N SER A 68 19.46 -7.75 -14.39
CA SER A 68 19.93 -6.37 -14.26
C SER A 68 21.09 -6.16 -15.23
N ILE A 69 21.06 -5.08 -16.00
CA ILE A 69 22.11 -4.72 -16.96
C ILE A 69 22.71 -3.40 -16.48
N GLY A 70 23.98 -3.43 -16.07
CA GLY A 70 24.75 -2.23 -15.82
C GLY A 70 25.09 -1.53 -17.13
N LYS A 71 24.89 -0.22 -17.20
CA LYS A 71 25.32 0.62 -18.32
C LYS A 71 26.44 1.53 -17.83
N THR A 72 27.59 1.47 -18.47
CA THR A 72 28.69 2.44 -18.32
C THR A 72 28.57 3.48 -19.43
N LEU A 73 29.00 4.72 -19.14
CA LEU A 73 29.20 5.72 -20.18
C LEU A 73 30.51 5.39 -20.90
N ASP A 74 30.43 4.90 -22.13
CA ASP A 74 31.60 4.82 -23.00
C ASP A 74 32.03 6.25 -23.36
N HIS A 75 33.16 6.69 -22.81
CA HIS A 75 33.83 7.88 -23.33
C HIS A 75 34.41 7.49 -24.70
N ALA A 76 33.75 7.93 -25.76
CA ALA A 76 34.33 7.90 -27.10
C ALA A 76 35.51 8.91 -27.16
N PRO A 77 36.64 8.56 -27.80
CA PRO A 77 37.71 9.50 -28.11
C PRO A 77 37.28 10.54 -29.15
#